data_AF-A0A2U1J5N8-F1
#
_entry.id   AF-A0A2U1J5N8-F1
#
_cell.length_a   1.000
_cell.length_b   1.000
_cell.length_c   1.000
_cell.angle_alpha   90.00
_cell.angle_beta   90.00
_cell.angle_gamma   90.00
#
_symmetry.space_group_name_H-M   'P 1'
#
loop_
_entity.id
_entity.type
_entity.pdbx_description
1 polymer ?
#
loop_
_entity_poly.entity_id
_entity_poly.type
_entity_poly.pdbx_seq_one_letter_code
_entity_poly.pdbx_strand_id
1 'polypeptide(L)'
;MNSQTPHRVLNFSAGPSAIPLPVLQKAQAEFLDYKNTGMSIMELSHRSETFEAIIQKAEDDLRELLEIPSNYKVIFMQGGGTGEFAATHLNLMLSKSIVEKQRKLSEANPGQNKTLKCGYIVSGIWSKKGHQECKRLGGNAHVIVDSKESLGQSGYYDLPPVSSWDLPKPEETAYVYYCDNETIGGFEMKSDSIYPHIDPSVPIVCDMS
;
A
#
# COMPACT_ATOMS: atom_id res chain seq x y z
N MET A 1 -23.56 36.46 16.08
CA MET A 1 -23.88 35.22 15.32
C MET A 1 -23.63 34.06 16.25
N ASN A 2 -24.60 33.16 16.45
CA ASN A 2 -24.54 32.10 17.44
C ASN A 2 -23.34 31.18 17.19
N SER A 3 -22.27 31.33 17.99
CA SER A 3 -21.16 30.39 18.06
C SER A 3 -21.57 29.18 18.88
N GLN A 4 -22.58 28.43 18.41
CA GLN A 4 -22.77 27.09 18.92
C GLN A 4 -21.75 26.20 18.23
N THR A 5 -20.77 25.75 19.00
CA THR A 5 -19.86 24.68 18.59
C THR A 5 -20.72 23.55 18.00
N PRO A 6 -20.45 23.10 16.76
CA PRO A 6 -21.28 22.07 16.14
C PRO A 6 -21.31 20.82 17.03
N HIS A 7 -22.47 20.17 17.14
CA HIS A 7 -22.59 18.92 17.89
C HIS A 7 -21.71 17.84 17.25
N ARG A 8 -20.76 17.30 18.02
CA ARG A 8 -19.78 16.31 17.57
C ARG A 8 -19.76 15.13 18.53
N VAL A 9 -19.65 13.92 17.97
CA VAL A 9 -19.48 12.68 18.72
C VAL A 9 -18.03 12.21 18.65
N LEU A 10 -17.62 11.35 19.59
CA LEU A 10 -16.35 10.64 19.50
C LEU A 10 -16.49 9.53 18.44
N ASN A 11 -15.76 9.66 17.34
CA ASN A 11 -15.77 8.69 16.24
C ASN A 11 -14.49 7.84 16.26
N PHE A 12 -14.64 6.57 16.65
CA PHE A 12 -13.56 5.56 16.66
C PHE A 12 -13.65 4.58 15.48
N SER A 13 -14.31 4.97 14.38
CA SER A 13 -14.41 4.13 13.18
C SER A 13 -13.04 3.86 12.56
N ALA A 14 -12.78 2.60 12.19
CA ALA A 14 -11.53 2.15 11.58
C ALA A 14 -11.41 2.49 10.09
N GLY A 15 -12.51 2.87 9.42
CA GLY A 15 -12.51 3.20 7.98
C GLY A 15 -13.90 3.13 7.33
N PRO A 16 -14.40 4.20 6.68
CA PRO A 16 -13.92 5.58 6.76
C PRO A 16 -13.84 6.09 8.21
N SER A 17 -12.93 7.02 8.49
CA SER A 17 -12.57 7.44 9.85
C SER A 17 -12.85 8.92 10.11
N ALA A 18 -12.45 9.43 11.29
CA ALA A 18 -12.66 10.83 11.66
C ALA A 18 -11.79 11.78 10.83
N ILE A 19 -12.40 12.85 10.30
CA ILE A 19 -11.70 13.94 9.60
C ILE A 19 -11.57 15.16 10.54
N PRO A 20 -10.41 15.86 10.56
CA PRO A 20 -10.24 17.08 11.35
C PRO A 20 -11.32 18.12 11.07
N LEU A 21 -11.89 18.70 12.14
CA LEU A 21 -12.98 19.69 12.03
C LEU A 21 -12.65 20.88 11.11
N PRO A 22 -11.44 21.47 11.14
CA PRO A 22 -11.09 22.57 10.24
C PRO A 22 -11.20 22.20 8.75
N VAL A 23 -10.90 20.95 8.38
CA VAL A 23 -11.03 20.47 6.99
C VAL A 23 -12.49 20.41 6.58
N LEU A 24 -13.36 19.86 7.43
CA LEU A 24 -14.80 19.79 7.17
C LEU A 24 -15.43 21.19 7.05
N GLN A 25 -15.03 22.12 7.92
CA GLN A 25 -15.52 23.49 7.88
C GLN A 25 -15.08 24.22 6.61
N LYS A 26 -13.83 24.03 6.18
CA LYS A 26 -13.34 24.60 4.92
C LYS A 26 -14.10 24.04 3.72
N ALA A 27 -14.24 22.71 3.64
CA ALA A 27 -14.99 22.06 2.57
C ALA A 27 -16.45 22.53 2.52
N GLN A 28 -17.10 22.68 3.69
CA GLN A 28 -18.46 23.23 3.78
C GLN A 28 -18.53 24.67 3.28
N ALA A 29 -17.59 25.54 3.69
CA ALA A 29 -17.58 26.96 3.33
C ALA A 29 -17.37 27.19 1.83
N GLU A 30 -16.58 26.35 1.18
CA GLU A 30 -16.24 26.44 -0.25
C GLU A 30 -17.10 25.51 -1.13
N PHE A 31 -18.11 24.81 -0.57
CA PHE A 31 -18.79 23.72 -1.26
C PHE A 31 -19.53 24.17 -2.53
N LEU A 32 -20.23 25.31 -2.46
CA LEU A 32 -21.05 25.82 -3.57
C LEU A 32 -20.27 26.74 -4.51
N ASP A 33 -19.16 27.31 -4.04
CA ASP A 33 -18.30 28.18 -4.82
C ASP A 33 -16.84 27.97 -4.39
N TYR A 34 -16.15 27.10 -5.13
CA TYR A 34 -14.75 26.83 -4.87
C TYR A 34 -13.90 27.98 -5.42
N LYS A 35 -13.23 28.72 -4.52
CA LYS A 35 -12.31 29.82 -4.86
C LYS A 35 -12.88 30.88 -5.80
N ASN A 36 -14.17 31.24 -5.66
CA ASN A 36 -14.85 32.24 -6.49
C ASN A 36 -14.93 31.86 -7.99
N THR A 37 -14.95 30.57 -8.29
CA THR A 37 -15.17 30.08 -9.67
C THR A 37 -16.65 30.13 -10.07
N GLY A 38 -17.55 30.32 -9.10
CA GLY A 38 -18.99 30.21 -9.29
C GLY A 38 -19.46 28.76 -9.45
N MET A 39 -18.61 27.77 -9.16
CA MET A 39 -18.88 26.34 -9.28
C MET A 39 -18.41 25.60 -8.03
N SER A 40 -19.11 24.51 -7.69
CA SER A 40 -18.60 23.54 -6.73
C SER A 40 -17.35 22.85 -7.25
N ILE A 41 -16.46 22.42 -6.35
CA ILE A 41 -15.33 21.54 -6.71
C ILE A 41 -15.80 20.28 -7.46
N MET A 42 -17.01 19.79 -7.17
CA MET A 42 -17.59 18.60 -7.81
C MET A 42 -18.01 18.83 -9.28
N GLU A 43 -18.13 20.09 -9.71
CA GLU A 43 -18.55 20.48 -11.06
C GLU A 43 -17.36 20.88 -11.95
N LEU A 44 -16.18 21.07 -11.35
CA LEU A 44 -14.98 21.44 -12.08
C LEU A 44 -14.57 20.34 -13.06
N SER A 45 -14.22 20.74 -14.28
CA SER A 45 -13.53 19.85 -15.21
C SER A 45 -12.19 19.43 -14.62
N HIS A 46 -11.88 18.13 -14.65
CA HIS A 46 -10.58 17.58 -14.25
C HIS A 46 -9.40 18.07 -15.12
N ARG A 47 -9.68 18.77 -16.21
CA ARG A 47 -8.70 19.39 -17.11
C ARG A 47 -8.67 20.92 -16.99
N SER A 48 -9.39 21.48 -16.04
CA SER A 48 -9.33 22.92 -15.77
C SER A 48 -8.06 23.25 -15.01
N GLU A 49 -7.47 24.43 -15.27
CA GLU A 49 -6.31 24.93 -14.52
C GLU A 49 -6.58 24.92 -13.00
N THR A 50 -7.82 25.22 -12.61
CA THR A 50 -8.26 25.17 -11.21
C THR A 50 -8.13 23.78 -10.60
N PHE A 51 -8.57 22.72 -11.29
CA PHE A 51 -8.45 21.34 -10.79
C PHE A 51 -7.00 20.84 -10.85
N GLU A 52 -6.27 21.16 -11.92
CA GLU A 52 -4.84 20.83 -12.04
C GLU A 52 -4.03 21.39 -10.88
N ALA A 53 -4.32 22.63 -10.45
CA ALA A 53 -3.69 23.22 -9.27
C ALA A 53 -4.04 22.48 -7.96
N ILE A 54 -5.23 21.86 -7.85
CA ILE A 54 -5.62 21.07 -6.67
C ILE A 54 -4.80 19.78 -6.61
N ILE A 55 -4.76 19.03 -7.70
CA ILE A 55 -4.09 17.73 -7.73
C ILE A 55 -2.57 17.88 -7.63
N GLN A 56 -2.00 18.92 -8.26
CA GLN A 56 -0.58 19.22 -8.13
C GLN A 56 -0.22 19.59 -6.70
N LYS A 57 -1.01 20.46 -6.04
CA LYS A 57 -0.77 20.80 -4.64
C LYS A 57 -0.89 19.57 -3.73
N ALA A 58 -1.85 18.67 -3.98
CA ALA A 58 -1.98 17.44 -3.20
C ALA A 58 -0.77 16.51 -3.36
N GLU A 59 -0.20 16.40 -4.57
CA GLU A 59 1.06 15.68 -4.78
C GLU A 59 2.24 16.39 -4.08
N ASP A 60 2.38 17.71 -4.24
CA ASP A 60 3.47 18.48 -3.64
C ASP A 60 3.47 18.38 -2.12
N ASP A 61 2.30 18.56 -1.49
CA ASP A 61 2.13 18.42 -0.04
C ASP A 61 2.53 17.00 0.42
N LEU A 62 2.15 15.95 -0.32
CA LEU A 62 2.51 14.58 0.04
C LEU A 62 4.02 14.32 -0.10
N ARG A 63 4.64 14.86 -1.16
CA ARG A 63 6.09 14.77 -1.37
C ARG A 63 6.88 15.49 -0.28
N GLU A 64 6.41 16.66 0.14
CA GLU A 64 7.01 17.42 1.24
C GLU A 64 6.88 16.67 2.56
N LEU A 65 5.67 16.20 2.91
CA LEU A 65 5.40 15.54 4.19
C LEU A 65 6.12 14.20 4.37
N LEU A 66 6.29 13.43 3.28
CA LEU A 66 6.91 12.10 3.32
C LEU A 66 8.32 12.08 2.74
N GLU A 67 8.88 13.25 2.39
CA GLU A 67 10.20 13.40 1.77
C GLU A 67 10.39 12.49 0.54
N ILE A 68 9.35 12.36 -0.30
CA ILE A 68 9.35 11.41 -1.43
C ILE A 68 10.37 11.86 -2.47
N PRO A 69 11.39 11.04 -2.77
CA PRO A 69 12.45 11.44 -3.68
C PRO A 69 11.98 11.51 -5.14
N SER A 70 12.70 12.27 -5.95
CA SER A 70 12.30 12.58 -7.34
C SER A 70 12.28 11.37 -8.29
N ASN A 71 12.91 10.26 -7.89
CA ASN A 71 12.87 8.99 -8.60
C ASN A 71 11.60 8.15 -8.31
N TYR A 72 10.67 8.64 -7.49
CA TYR A 72 9.35 8.03 -7.26
C TYR A 72 8.22 8.86 -7.88
N LYS A 73 7.15 8.18 -8.29
CA LYS A 73 5.91 8.79 -8.77
C LYS A 73 4.81 8.65 -7.73
N VAL A 74 4.01 9.69 -7.55
CA VAL A 74 2.78 9.67 -6.76
C VAL A 74 1.62 9.50 -7.73
N ILE A 75 0.71 8.57 -7.44
CA ILE A 75 -0.46 8.29 -8.28
C ILE A 75 -1.72 8.27 -7.41
N PHE A 76 -2.77 8.97 -7.86
CA PHE A 76 -4.08 8.97 -7.21
C PHE A 76 -5.02 8.07 -8.00
N MET A 77 -5.42 6.94 -7.40
CA MET A 77 -6.19 5.91 -8.09
C MET A 77 -7.49 5.57 -7.36
N GLN A 78 -8.46 5.06 -8.13
CA GLN A 78 -9.69 4.47 -7.60
C GLN A 78 -9.47 2.96 -7.37
N GLY A 79 -10.36 2.32 -6.61
CA GLY A 79 -10.33 0.88 -6.34
C GLY A 79 -10.00 0.50 -4.90
N GLY A 80 -9.48 1.45 -4.12
CA GLY A 80 -9.12 1.27 -2.71
C GLY A 80 -8.00 0.23 -2.50
N GLY A 81 -7.57 0.02 -1.25
CA GLY A 81 -6.44 -0.88 -0.95
C GLY A 81 -6.61 -2.31 -1.49
N THR A 82 -7.85 -2.82 -1.52
CA THR A 82 -8.13 -4.15 -2.09
C THR A 82 -7.94 -4.21 -3.62
N GLY A 83 -8.24 -3.13 -4.35
CA GLY A 83 -7.94 -3.05 -5.79
C GLY A 83 -6.43 -3.08 -6.05
N GLU A 84 -5.65 -2.48 -5.15
CA GLU A 84 -4.20 -2.41 -5.27
C GLU A 84 -3.48 -3.74 -5.05
N PHE A 85 -4.08 -4.71 -4.36
CA PHE A 85 -3.52 -6.06 -4.26
C PHE A 85 -3.31 -6.69 -5.64
N ALA A 86 -4.29 -6.52 -6.53
CA ALA A 86 -4.21 -7.02 -7.90
C ALA A 86 -3.33 -6.12 -8.78
N ALA A 87 -3.53 -4.80 -8.71
CA ALA A 87 -2.80 -3.85 -9.56
C ALA A 87 -1.29 -3.92 -9.31
N THR A 88 -0.86 -3.98 -8.06
CA THR A 88 0.56 -4.14 -7.70
C THR A 88 1.14 -5.39 -8.32
N HIS A 89 0.50 -6.55 -8.12
CA HIS A 89 1.00 -7.83 -8.63
C HIS A 89 1.13 -7.81 -10.16
N LEU A 90 0.09 -7.40 -10.87
CA LEU A 90 0.06 -7.38 -12.33
C LEU A 90 1.12 -6.43 -12.92
N ASN A 91 1.30 -5.25 -12.33
CA ASN A 91 2.28 -4.28 -12.81
C ASN A 91 3.73 -4.71 -12.52
N LEU A 92 4.00 -5.21 -11.30
CA LEU A 92 5.35 -5.66 -10.94
C LEU A 92 5.79 -6.84 -11.79
N MET A 93 4.93 -7.84 -11.99
CA MET A 93 5.27 -9.02 -12.79
C MET A 93 5.58 -8.69 -14.27
N LEU A 94 5.04 -7.58 -14.79
CA LEU A 94 5.30 -7.08 -16.13
C LEU A 94 6.40 -6.00 -16.19
N SER A 95 6.97 -5.62 -15.05
CA SER A 95 8.06 -4.65 -15.03
C SER A 95 9.30 -5.22 -15.72
N LYS A 96 10.03 -4.34 -16.42
CA LYS A 96 11.23 -4.73 -17.18
C LYS A 96 12.25 -5.48 -16.31
N SER A 97 12.45 -5.06 -15.06
CA SER A 97 13.40 -5.68 -14.13
C SER A 97 12.97 -7.10 -13.74
N ILE A 98 11.69 -7.33 -13.46
CA ILE A 98 11.17 -8.65 -13.07
C ILE A 98 11.09 -9.59 -14.28
N VAL A 99 10.69 -9.11 -15.46
CA VAL A 99 10.69 -9.91 -16.70
C VAL A 99 12.10 -10.38 -17.05
N GLU A 100 13.10 -9.49 -16.96
CA GLU A 100 14.50 -9.85 -17.20
C GLU A 100 15.04 -10.82 -16.14
N LYS A 101 14.66 -10.63 -14.86
CA LYS A 101 15.01 -11.57 -13.79
C LYS A 101 14.41 -12.95 -14.05
N GLN A 102 13.15 -13.02 -14.50
CA GLN A 102 12.48 -14.27 -14.86
C GLN A 102 13.17 -14.97 -16.04
N ARG A 103 13.62 -14.22 -17.06
CA ARG A 103 14.39 -14.78 -18.19
C ARG A 103 15.68 -15.46 -17.70
N LYS A 104 16.45 -14.76 -16.85
CA LYS A 104 17.70 -15.30 -16.27
C LYS A 104 17.44 -16.54 -15.41
N LEU A 105 16.36 -16.54 -14.62
CA LEU A 105 15.97 -17.70 -13.82
C LEU A 105 15.67 -18.91 -14.71
N SER A 106 14.93 -18.73 -15.80
CA SER A 106 14.60 -19.78 -16.75
C SER A 106 15.85 -20.33 -17.45
N GLU A 107 16.78 -19.46 -17.84
CA GLU A 107 18.06 -19.86 -18.47
C GLU A 107 18.97 -20.64 -17.53
N ALA A 108 19.01 -20.26 -16.26
CA ALA A 108 19.77 -20.97 -15.24
C ALA A 108 19.16 -22.31 -14.85
N ASN A 109 17.87 -22.56 -15.18
CA ASN A 109 17.13 -23.76 -14.78
C ASN A 109 16.37 -24.36 -15.99
N PRO A 110 17.07 -24.78 -17.06
CA PRO A 110 16.44 -25.28 -18.27
C PRO A 110 15.55 -26.48 -17.98
N GLY A 111 14.31 -26.45 -18.49
CA GLY A 111 13.33 -27.54 -18.34
C GLY A 111 12.61 -27.60 -16.98
N GLN A 112 12.92 -26.71 -16.02
CA GLN A 112 12.32 -26.75 -14.68
C GLN A 112 11.08 -25.84 -14.51
N ASN A 113 10.68 -25.07 -15.53
CA ASN A 113 9.54 -24.13 -15.49
C ASN A 113 9.47 -23.28 -14.20
N LYS A 114 10.63 -22.89 -13.66
CA LYS A 114 10.69 -22.09 -12.43
C LYS A 114 10.11 -20.70 -12.65
N THR A 115 9.29 -20.25 -11.71
CA THR A 115 8.74 -18.89 -11.67
C THR A 115 9.24 -18.13 -10.46
N LEU A 116 9.47 -16.82 -10.61
CA LEU A 116 9.89 -15.96 -9.51
C LEU A 116 8.85 -15.99 -8.38
N LYS A 117 9.36 -16.08 -7.15
CA LYS A 117 8.55 -16.03 -5.92
C LYS A 117 8.11 -14.60 -5.64
N CYS A 118 6.82 -14.42 -5.38
CA CYS A 118 6.24 -13.21 -4.82
C CYS A 118 6.19 -13.41 -3.30
N GLY A 119 7.11 -12.79 -2.56
CA GLY A 119 7.25 -13.01 -1.12
C GLY A 119 6.21 -12.22 -0.32
N TYR A 120 5.55 -12.87 0.63
CA TYR A 120 4.56 -12.25 1.53
C TYR A 120 4.92 -12.50 2.99
N ILE A 121 4.99 -11.42 3.78
CA ILE A 121 5.01 -11.46 5.24
C ILE A 121 3.55 -11.38 5.68
N VAL A 122 2.98 -12.50 6.11
CA VAL A 122 1.59 -12.59 6.55
C VAL A 122 1.52 -12.34 8.06
N SER A 123 1.27 -11.08 8.39
CA SER A 123 1.19 -10.55 9.76
C SER A 123 -0.23 -10.21 10.19
N GLY A 124 -1.24 -10.42 9.34
CA GLY A 124 -2.63 -10.11 9.66
C GLY A 124 -3.61 -10.40 8.53
N ILE A 125 -4.75 -9.71 8.55
CA ILE A 125 -5.85 -9.96 7.60
C ILE A 125 -5.54 -9.35 6.23
N TRP A 126 -4.93 -8.17 6.18
CA TRP A 126 -4.70 -7.45 4.92
C TRP A 126 -3.53 -8.04 4.15
N SER A 127 -2.41 -8.32 4.81
CA SER A 127 -1.28 -9.06 4.22
C SER A 127 -1.71 -10.44 3.70
N LYS A 128 -2.57 -11.16 4.46
CA LYS A 128 -3.16 -12.43 4.01
C LYS A 128 -4.05 -12.27 2.78
N LYS A 129 -4.86 -11.22 2.69
CA LYS A 129 -5.68 -10.95 1.50
C LYS A 129 -4.81 -10.62 0.28
N GLY A 130 -3.74 -9.83 0.45
CA GLY A 130 -2.78 -9.56 -0.61
C GLY A 130 -2.12 -10.85 -1.12
N HIS A 131 -1.72 -11.75 -0.22
CA HIS A 131 -1.19 -13.08 -0.56
C HIS A 131 -2.21 -13.92 -1.34
N GLN A 132 -3.45 -13.99 -0.87
CA GLN A 132 -4.53 -14.72 -1.52
C GLN A 132 -4.83 -14.19 -2.92
N GLU A 133 -4.79 -12.87 -3.11
CA GLU A 133 -5.03 -12.25 -4.41
C GLU A 133 -3.90 -12.57 -5.40
N CYS A 134 -2.64 -12.52 -4.97
CA CYS A 134 -1.51 -12.97 -5.78
C CYS A 134 -1.68 -14.42 -6.23
N LYS A 135 -2.05 -15.31 -5.31
CA LYS A 135 -2.34 -16.72 -5.63
C LYS A 135 -3.50 -16.86 -6.61
N ARG A 136 -4.58 -16.08 -6.43
CA ARG A 136 -5.77 -16.09 -7.30
C ARG A 136 -5.42 -15.67 -8.75
N LEU A 137 -4.47 -14.75 -8.90
CA LEU A 137 -3.98 -14.27 -10.19
C LEU A 137 -2.93 -15.19 -10.85
N GLY A 138 -2.60 -16.33 -10.20
CA GLY A 138 -1.64 -17.30 -10.72
C GLY A 138 -0.18 -17.01 -10.38
N GLY A 139 0.07 -16.05 -9.48
CA GLY A 139 1.41 -15.76 -8.97
C GLY A 139 1.95 -16.88 -8.08
N ASN A 140 3.27 -17.04 -8.07
CA ASN A 140 3.97 -17.91 -7.13
C ASN A 140 4.03 -17.22 -5.74
N ALA A 141 2.89 -17.24 -5.04
CA ALA A 141 2.69 -16.56 -3.77
C ALA A 141 3.41 -17.30 -2.62
N HIS A 142 4.66 -16.93 -2.40
CA HIS A 142 5.56 -17.50 -1.41
C HIS A 142 5.33 -16.85 -0.04
N VAL A 143 4.95 -17.64 0.96
CA VAL A 143 4.82 -17.16 2.34
C VAL A 143 6.22 -17.14 2.96
N ILE A 144 6.77 -15.95 3.20
CA ILE A 144 8.05 -15.78 3.91
C ILE A 144 7.86 -16.19 5.37
N VAL A 145 6.75 -15.74 5.95
CA VAL A 145 6.31 -16.08 7.30
C VAL A 145 4.80 -15.85 7.40
N ASP A 146 4.07 -16.77 8.03
CA ASP A 146 2.75 -16.50 8.60
C ASP A 146 2.94 -16.45 10.12
N SER A 147 2.82 -15.27 10.71
CA SER A 147 3.25 -15.05 12.10
C SER A 147 2.35 -15.78 13.09
N LYS A 148 1.06 -15.85 12.80
CA LYS A 148 0.08 -16.62 13.58
C LYS A 148 0.43 -18.11 13.58
N GLU A 149 0.66 -18.70 12.40
CA GLU A 149 1.00 -20.12 12.29
C GLU A 149 2.37 -20.41 12.92
N SER A 150 3.35 -19.55 12.65
CA SER A 150 4.74 -19.74 13.12
C SER A 150 4.87 -19.65 14.64
N LEU A 151 4.06 -18.81 15.29
CA LEU A 151 4.04 -18.66 16.75
C LEU A 151 3.02 -19.60 17.44
N GLY A 152 2.23 -20.37 16.67
CA GLY A 152 1.19 -21.25 17.22
C GLY A 152 0.06 -20.50 17.94
N GLN A 153 -0.26 -19.29 17.48
CA GLN A 153 -1.20 -18.38 18.15
C GLN A 153 -2.60 -18.40 17.51
N SER A 154 -3.60 -17.91 18.26
CA SER A 154 -4.97 -17.75 17.74
C SER A 154 -5.14 -16.53 16.82
N GLY A 155 -4.23 -15.56 16.93
CA GLY A 155 -4.24 -14.29 16.18
C GLY A 155 -2.83 -13.83 15.85
N TYR A 156 -2.73 -12.65 15.26
CA TYR A 156 -1.47 -12.03 14.88
C TYR A 156 -1.08 -10.99 15.94
N TYR A 157 -0.05 -11.27 16.73
CA TYR A 157 0.35 -10.42 17.86
C TYR A 157 1.83 -10.05 17.87
N ASP A 158 2.66 -10.81 17.16
CA ASP A 158 4.10 -10.61 17.07
C ASP A 158 4.65 -11.26 15.79
N LEU A 159 5.94 -11.11 15.54
CA LEU A 159 6.70 -11.83 14.50
C LEU A 159 7.71 -12.77 15.15
N PRO A 160 7.94 -13.98 14.58
CA PRO A 160 9.06 -14.79 15.01
C PRO A 160 10.38 -14.13 14.57
N PRO A 161 11.53 -14.51 15.18
CA PRO A 161 12.84 -14.00 14.79
C PRO A 161 13.09 -14.17 13.29
N VAL A 162 13.68 -13.17 12.62
CA VAL A 162 13.92 -13.19 11.15
C VAL A 162 14.73 -14.41 10.70
N SER A 163 15.58 -14.96 11.57
CA SER A 163 16.32 -16.19 11.29
C SER A 163 15.44 -17.43 11.05
N SER A 164 14.16 -17.39 11.45
CA SER A 164 13.20 -18.47 11.19
C SER A 164 12.38 -18.25 9.91
N TRP A 165 12.56 -17.13 9.22
CA TRP A 165 11.78 -16.80 8.04
C TRP A 165 12.29 -17.58 6.82
N ASP A 166 11.38 -18.02 5.96
CA ASP A 166 11.72 -18.65 4.68
C ASP A 166 11.96 -17.57 3.62
N LEU A 167 13.05 -16.82 3.79
CA LEU A 167 13.44 -15.75 2.86
C LEU A 167 13.98 -16.35 1.56
N PRO A 168 13.31 -16.12 0.41
CA PRO A 168 13.81 -16.59 -0.88
C PRO A 168 15.07 -15.83 -1.30
N LYS A 169 15.90 -16.47 -2.13
CA LYS A 169 17.09 -15.82 -2.67
C LYS A 169 16.71 -14.61 -3.56
N PRO A 170 17.51 -13.54 -3.58
CA PRO A 170 17.19 -12.33 -4.36
C PRO A 170 16.96 -12.59 -5.86
N GLU A 171 17.72 -13.52 -6.44
CA GLU A 171 17.61 -13.93 -7.84
C GLU A 171 16.36 -14.76 -8.15
N GLU A 172 15.72 -15.35 -7.13
CA GLU A 172 14.48 -16.12 -7.25
C GLU A 172 13.25 -15.30 -6.82
N THR A 173 13.41 -14.02 -6.47
CA THR A 173 12.36 -13.18 -5.86
C THR A 173 11.94 -12.03 -6.76
N ALA A 174 10.63 -11.93 -7.04
CA ALA A 174 10.04 -10.83 -7.79
C ALA A 174 9.94 -9.56 -6.94
N TYR A 175 9.31 -9.66 -5.78
CA TYR A 175 9.13 -8.59 -4.79
C TYR A 175 8.83 -9.20 -3.42
N VAL A 176 8.92 -8.37 -2.37
CA VAL A 176 8.45 -8.69 -1.02
C VAL A 176 7.30 -7.75 -0.67
N TYR A 177 6.20 -8.30 -0.18
CA TYR A 177 5.01 -7.57 0.21
C TYR A 177 4.76 -7.72 1.71
N TYR A 178 4.34 -6.62 2.33
CA TYR A 178 3.86 -6.62 3.70
C TYR A 178 2.81 -5.54 3.97
N CYS A 179 2.13 -5.64 5.11
CA CYS A 179 1.24 -4.60 5.62
C CYS A 179 1.86 -3.96 6.86
N ASP A 180 2.09 -2.64 6.84
CA ASP A 180 2.76 -1.90 7.91
C ASP A 180 1.93 -1.90 9.18
N ASN A 181 0.62 -1.74 9.04
CA ASN A 181 -0.31 -1.75 10.15
C ASN A 181 -1.54 -2.59 9.81
N GLU A 182 -1.65 -3.74 10.46
CA GLU A 182 -2.80 -4.62 10.33
C GLU A 182 -3.97 -4.06 11.16
N THR A 183 -4.82 -3.28 10.49
CA THR A 183 -5.95 -2.55 11.09
C THR A 183 -6.85 -3.47 11.92
N ILE A 184 -7.04 -4.72 11.48
CA ILE A 184 -7.76 -5.74 12.23
C ILE A 184 -6.74 -6.60 12.97
N GLY A 185 -6.81 -6.57 14.30
CA GLY A 185 -5.84 -7.25 15.18
C GLY A 185 -4.91 -6.25 15.87
N GLY A 186 -4.69 -5.07 15.29
CA GLY A 186 -3.93 -3.99 15.92
C GLY A 186 -2.44 -4.32 16.00
N PHE A 187 -1.90 -4.88 14.93
CA PHE A 187 -0.48 -5.23 14.85
C PHE A 187 0.23 -4.29 13.88
N GLU A 188 1.09 -3.43 14.42
CA GLU A 188 1.96 -2.53 13.64
C GLU A 188 3.36 -3.13 13.56
N MET A 189 3.90 -3.16 12.35
CA MET A 189 5.20 -3.70 12.07
C MET A 189 6.28 -2.64 12.20
N LYS A 190 7.40 -3.02 12.79
CA LYS A 190 8.56 -2.14 12.90
C LYS A 190 9.34 -2.24 11.60
N SER A 191 9.53 -1.12 10.90
CA SER A 191 10.30 -1.00 9.66
C SER A 191 11.69 -1.68 9.72
N ASP A 192 12.38 -1.55 10.86
CA ASP A 192 13.68 -2.19 11.13
C ASP A 192 13.64 -3.73 11.10
N SER A 193 12.45 -4.34 11.18
CA SER A 193 12.27 -5.79 11.11
C SER A 193 12.29 -6.33 9.68
N ILE A 194 12.22 -5.46 8.67
CA ILE A 194 12.13 -5.85 7.25
C ILE A 194 13.32 -5.33 6.47
N TYR A 195 13.49 -4.00 6.41
CA TYR A 195 14.40 -3.38 5.44
C TYR A 195 15.85 -3.91 5.50
N PRO A 196 16.45 -4.15 6.68
CA PRO A 196 17.81 -4.68 6.75
C PRO A 196 17.97 -6.13 6.23
N HIS A 197 16.87 -6.86 6.07
CA HIS A 197 16.88 -8.30 5.78
C HIS A 197 16.48 -8.63 4.34
N ILE A 198 15.96 -7.65 3.59
CA ILE A 198 15.63 -7.81 2.18
C ILE A 198 16.73 -7.20 1.33
N ASP A 199 17.21 -7.95 0.35
CA ASP A 199 18.24 -7.48 -0.57
C ASP A 199 17.74 -6.25 -1.35
N PRO A 200 18.52 -5.15 -1.43
CA PRO A 200 18.10 -3.91 -2.09
C PRO A 200 17.72 -4.05 -3.58
N SER A 201 18.10 -5.15 -4.24
CA SER A 201 17.70 -5.46 -5.62
C SER A 201 16.28 -6.05 -5.73
N VAL A 202 15.64 -6.35 -4.59
CA VAL A 202 14.26 -6.86 -4.52
C VAL A 202 13.33 -5.70 -4.12
N PRO A 203 12.37 -5.33 -4.98
CA PRO A 203 11.37 -4.32 -4.63
C PRO A 203 10.57 -4.73 -3.39
N ILE A 204 10.35 -3.77 -2.49
CA ILE A 204 9.48 -3.92 -1.33
C ILE A 204 8.17 -3.17 -1.63
N VAL A 205 7.05 -3.82 -1.35
CA VAL A 205 5.70 -3.27 -1.42
C VAL A 205 5.12 -3.25 -0.01
N CYS A 206 4.57 -2.11 0.38
CA CYS A 206 4.00 -1.91 1.69
C CYS A 206 2.56 -1.41 1.57
N ASP A 207 1.62 -2.11 2.20
CA ASP A 207 0.28 -1.59 2.47
C ASP A 207 0.30 -0.76 3.76
N MET A 208 0.02 0.54 3.62
CA MET A 208 0.03 1.54 4.69
C MET A 208 -1.37 2.15 4.90
N SER A 209 -2.44 1.38 4.61
CA SER A 209 -3.84 1.83 4.71
C SER A 209 -4.34 2.08 6.14
#